data_AF-A0A812LE07-F1
#
_entry.id   AF-A0A812LE07-F1
#
_cell.length_a   1.000
_cell.length_b   1.000
_cell.length_c   1.000
_cell.angle_alpha   90.00
_cell.angle_beta   90.00
_cell.angle_gamma   90.00
#
_symmetry.space_group_name_H-M   'P 1'
#
loop_
_entity.id
_entity.type
_entity.pdbx_description
1 polymer ?
#
loop_
_entity_poly.entity_id
_entity_poly.type
_entity_poly.pdbx_seq_one_letter_code
_entity_poly.pdbx_strand_id
1 'polypeptide(L)'
;MSTVAELLATWLGLHLFGWLDVTGQSFTVSAGTDNLANELVMRRRGTTKFPLTYVYMQLEYALFRCGGHMNLNWRPRELNTEADDLTNERFSAFDLALWIDAKFPDVPCKLLLDLASFHSEMLEWRKGGEGSAPPIPLTKKQKLATKTKW
;
A
#
# COMPACT_ATOMS: atom_id res chain seq x y z
N MET A 1 -1.35 -17.18 -0.42
CA MET A 1 -1.47 -15.85 -1.04
C MET A 1 -0.56 -14.86 -0.31
N SER A 2 0.01 -13.85 -1.00
CA SER A 2 0.94 -12.90 -0.37
C SER A 2 0.17 -11.78 0.33
N THR A 3 0.50 -11.48 1.60
CA THR A 3 -0.10 -10.37 2.38
C THR A 3 -0.12 -9.05 1.60
N VAL A 4 0.95 -8.76 0.86
CA VAL A 4 1.08 -7.54 0.04
C VAL A 4 0.06 -7.53 -1.09
N ALA A 5 -0.09 -8.65 -1.80
CA ALA A 5 -1.00 -8.76 -2.94
C ALA A 5 -2.46 -8.66 -2.48
N GLU A 6 -2.80 -9.25 -1.35
CA GLU A 6 -4.15 -9.17 -0.77
C GLU A 6 -4.52 -7.77 -0.30
N LEU A 7 -3.59 -7.04 0.33
CA LEU A 7 -3.84 -5.66 0.71
C LEU A 7 -3.95 -4.75 -0.53
N LEU A 8 -3.17 -5.03 -1.57
CA LEU A 8 -3.26 -4.33 -2.85
C LEU A 8 -4.61 -4.61 -3.52
N ALA A 9 -5.06 -5.87 -3.53
CA ALA A 9 -6.37 -6.26 -4.07
C ALA A 9 -7.51 -5.57 -3.31
N THR A 10 -7.36 -5.40 -2.00
CA THR A 10 -8.32 -4.66 -1.16
C THR A 10 -8.43 -3.19 -1.60
N TRP A 11 -7.28 -2.52 -1.78
CA TRP A 11 -7.26 -1.15 -2.31
C TRP A 11 -7.84 -1.06 -3.72
N LEU A 12 -7.47 -1.99 -4.60
CA LEU A 12 -7.96 -2.03 -5.97
C LEU A 12 -9.48 -2.23 -6.00
N GLY A 13 -10.04 -3.10 -5.15
CA GLY A 13 -11.48 -3.27 -5.01
C GLY A 13 -12.18 -1.95 -4.65
N LEU A 14 -11.69 -1.21 -3.66
CA LEU A 14 -12.25 0.10 -3.32
C LEU A 14 -12.24 1.07 -4.50
N HIS A 15 -11.16 1.06 -5.29
CA HIS A 15 -11.04 1.89 -6.49
C HIS A 15 -12.04 1.47 -7.57
N LEU A 16 -12.08 0.19 -7.95
CA LEU A 16 -12.91 -0.31 -9.04
C LEU A 16 -14.41 -0.17 -8.76
N PHE A 17 -14.82 -0.27 -7.50
CA PHE A 17 -16.21 -0.08 -7.09
C PHE A 17 -16.56 1.41 -6.81
N GLY A 18 -15.66 2.35 -7.10
CA GLY A 18 -15.94 3.80 -7.01
C GLY A 18 -16.02 4.36 -5.58
N TRP A 19 -15.66 3.58 -4.55
CA TRP A 19 -15.70 4.05 -3.16
C TRP A 19 -14.72 5.19 -2.89
N LEU A 20 -13.63 5.26 -3.66
CA LEU A 20 -12.61 6.30 -3.51
C LEU A 20 -12.99 7.62 -4.19
N ASP A 21 -14.04 7.63 -5.00
CA ASP A 21 -14.55 8.83 -5.69
C ASP A 21 -15.64 9.56 -4.88
N VAL A 22 -16.11 8.95 -3.78
CA VAL A 22 -17.06 9.56 -2.85
C VAL A 22 -16.39 10.73 -2.15
N THR A 23 -16.87 11.95 -2.35
CA THR A 23 -16.29 13.15 -1.69
C THR A 23 -17.33 13.88 -0.84
N GLY A 24 -16.87 14.60 0.18
CA GLY A 24 -17.70 15.50 0.98
C GLY A 24 -18.46 14.88 2.16
N GLN A 25 -18.34 13.58 2.40
CA GLN A 25 -18.92 12.90 3.58
C GLN A 25 -17.95 11.85 4.13
N SER A 26 -17.89 11.72 5.45
CA SER A 26 -17.11 10.65 6.08
C SER A 26 -17.89 9.34 6.03
N PHE A 27 -17.22 8.26 5.62
CA PHE A 27 -17.81 6.92 5.53
C PHE A 27 -16.87 5.85 6.07
N THR A 28 -17.41 4.68 6.39
CA THR A 28 -16.62 3.52 6.83
C THR A 28 -16.97 2.29 6.01
N VAL A 29 -15.97 1.66 5.40
CA VAL A 29 -16.10 0.39 4.69
C VAL A 29 -15.63 -0.74 5.58
N SER A 30 -16.41 -1.82 5.66
CA SER A 30 -16.01 -3.05 6.34
C SER A 30 -15.80 -4.17 5.32
N ALA A 31 -14.64 -4.80 5.36
CA ALA A 31 -14.29 -5.91 4.49
C ALA A 31 -13.80 -7.13 5.28
N GLY A 32 -13.84 -8.30 4.65
CA GLY A 32 -13.29 -9.55 5.17
C GLY A 32 -11.97 -9.91 4.49
N THR A 33 -11.07 -10.54 5.24
CA THR A 33 -9.85 -11.18 4.71
C THR A 33 -9.61 -12.46 5.50
N ASP A 34 -9.02 -13.48 4.91
CA ASP A 34 -8.54 -14.65 5.63
C ASP A 34 -7.08 -14.51 6.09
N ASN A 35 -6.44 -13.36 5.83
CA ASN A 35 -5.06 -13.10 6.21
C ASN A 35 -4.97 -12.24 7.47
N LEU A 36 -4.63 -12.89 8.58
CA LEU A 36 -4.45 -12.26 9.89
C LEU A 36 -3.44 -11.10 9.88
N ALA A 37 -2.43 -11.13 8.99
CA ALA A 37 -1.46 -10.05 8.92
C ALA A 37 -2.09 -8.76 8.38
N ASN A 38 -3.03 -8.85 7.44
CA ASN A 38 -3.72 -7.68 6.89
C ASN A 38 -4.67 -7.04 7.90
N GLU A 39 -5.45 -7.83 8.62
CA GLU A 39 -6.24 -7.33 9.76
C GLU A 39 -5.33 -6.63 10.79
N LEU A 40 -4.19 -7.25 11.14
CA LEU A 40 -3.27 -6.67 12.12
C LEU A 40 -2.69 -5.33 11.66
N VAL A 41 -2.34 -5.19 10.39
CA VAL A 41 -1.83 -3.94 9.81
C VAL A 41 -2.88 -2.83 9.90
N MET A 42 -4.12 -3.13 9.51
CA MET A 42 -5.23 -2.17 9.57
C MET A 42 -5.56 -1.79 11.03
N ARG A 43 -5.59 -2.77 11.94
CA ARG A 43 -5.87 -2.53 13.36
C ARG A 43 -4.78 -1.72 14.05
N ARG A 44 -3.51 -1.96 13.71
CA ARG A 44 -2.37 -1.18 14.26
C ARG A 44 -2.19 0.16 13.56
N ARG A 45 -2.89 0.39 12.44
CA ARG A 45 -2.74 1.57 11.58
C ARG A 45 -1.29 1.80 11.16
N GLY A 46 -0.58 0.73 10.83
CA GLY A 46 0.80 0.86 10.37
C GLY A 46 1.59 -0.44 10.27
N THR A 47 2.68 -0.36 9.50
CA THR A 47 3.66 -1.44 9.32
C THR A 47 4.96 -0.87 8.78
N THR A 48 6.09 -1.48 9.14
CA THR A 48 7.43 -1.16 8.62
C THR A 48 7.95 -2.23 7.66
N LYS A 49 7.18 -3.30 7.43
CA LYS A 49 7.59 -4.39 6.53
C LYS A 49 7.53 -3.91 5.08
N PHE A 50 8.65 -3.95 4.38
CA PHE A 50 8.71 -3.72 2.94
C PHE A 50 8.32 -5.01 2.18
N PRO A 51 7.57 -4.94 1.06
CA PRO A 51 6.95 -3.75 0.45
C PRO A 51 5.56 -3.39 1.00
N LEU A 52 5.05 -4.15 1.99
CA LEU A 52 3.71 -3.98 2.57
C LEU A 52 3.40 -2.56 3.05
N THR A 53 4.40 -1.87 3.61
CA THR A 53 4.28 -0.49 4.09
C THR A 53 3.87 0.50 3.00
N TYR A 54 4.34 0.33 1.76
CA TYR A 54 3.97 1.23 0.66
C TYR A 54 2.56 0.99 0.16
N VAL A 55 2.14 -0.28 0.10
CA VAL A 55 0.75 -0.63 -0.25
C VAL A 55 -0.20 -0.10 0.81
N TYR A 56 0.13 -0.24 2.09
CA TYR A 56 -0.64 0.34 3.19
C TYR A 56 -0.72 1.88 3.07
N MET A 57 0.39 2.56 2.79
CA MET A 57 0.39 4.01 2.59
C MET A 57 -0.50 4.44 1.42
N GLN A 58 -0.49 3.70 0.31
CA GLN A 58 -1.35 3.96 -0.85
C GLN A 58 -2.84 3.79 -0.51
N LEU A 59 -3.19 2.75 0.26
CA LEU A 59 -4.55 2.50 0.73
C LEU A 59 -5.05 3.65 1.63
N GLU A 60 -4.30 3.95 2.69
CA GLU A 60 -4.66 5.01 3.64
C GLU A 60 -4.69 6.39 2.97
N TYR A 61 -3.74 6.68 2.07
CA TYR A 61 -3.75 7.92 1.30
C TYR A 61 -5.03 8.07 0.48
N ALA A 62 -5.47 7.01 -0.20
CA ALA A 62 -6.67 7.05 -1.00
C ALA A 62 -7.93 7.25 -0.14
N LEU A 63 -8.05 6.52 0.97
CA LEU A 63 -9.13 6.67 1.94
C LEU A 63 -9.16 8.06 2.58
N PHE A 64 -8.00 8.58 2.98
CA PHE A 64 -7.88 9.90 3.58
C PHE A 64 -8.39 11.01 2.65
N ARG A 65 -8.08 10.94 1.35
CA ARG A 65 -8.53 11.95 0.37
C ARG A 65 -10.05 12.01 0.19
N CYS A 66 -10.73 10.89 0.36
CA CYS A 66 -12.19 10.80 0.21
C CYS A 66 -12.94 10.89 1.55
N GLY A 67 -12.24 11.05 2.68
CA GLY A 67 -12.85 11.02 4.01
C GLY A 67 -13.31 9.63 4.45
N GLY A 68 -12.84 8.59 3.77
CA GLY A 68 -13.15 7.20 4.05
C GLY A 68 -12.30 6.62 5.18
N HIS A 69 -12.88 5.63 5.85
CA HIS A 69 -12.21 4.76 6.80
C HIS A 69 -12.48 3.31 6.42
N MET A 70 -11.55 2.41 6.77
CA MET A 70 -11.71 1.00 6.47
C MET A 70 -11.41 0.13 7.68
N ASN A 71 -12.28 -0.84 7.93
CA ASN A 71 -12.05 -1.94 8.84
C ASN A 71 -11.91 -3.24 8.04
N LEU A 72 -10.76 -3.88 8.14
CA LEU A 72 -10.51 -5.17 7.52
C LEU A 72 -10.48 -6.22 8.63
N ASN A 73 -11.47 -7.11 8.63
CA ASN A 73 -11.67 -8.09 9.69
C ASN A 73 -11.26 -9.48 9.20
N TRP A 74 -10.59 -10.25 10.06
CA TRP A 74 -10.28 -11.62 9.71
C TRP A 74 -11.55 -12.49 9.66
N ARG A 75 -11.61 -13.41 8.70
CA ARG A 75 -12.67 -14.40 8.55
C ARG A 75 -12.06 -15.77 8.18
N PRO A 76 -12.72 -16.89 8.56
CA PRO A 76 -12.32 -18.22 8.12
C PRO A 76 -12.15 -18.32 6.60
N ARG A 77 -11.16 -19.09 6.15
CA ARG A 77 -10.77 -19.22 4.73
C ARG A 77 -11.92 -19.71 3.86
N GLU A 78 -12.76 -20.57 4.41
CA GLU A 78 -13.92 -21.16 3.75
C GLU A 78 -14.96 -20.11 3.34
N LEU A 79 -15.00 -18.97 4.05
CA LEU A 79 -15.86 -17.82 3.77
C LEU A 79 -15.22 -16.80 2.82
N ASN A 80 -14.02 -17.07 2.31
CA ASN A 80 -13.29 -16.23 1.36
C ASN A 80 -12.93 -17.00 0.07
N THR A 81 -13.70 -18.05 -0.23
CA THR A 81 -13.44 -18.95 -1.37
C THR A 81 -13.51 -18.20 -2.70
N GLU A 82 -14.42 -17.24 -2.82
CA GLU A 82 -14.61 -16.42 -4.02
C GLU A 82 -13.37 -15.59 -4.35
N ALA A 83 -12.73 -14.99 -3.35
CA ALA A 83 -11.49 -14.23 -3.55
C ALA A 83 -10.34 -15.14 -3.99
N ASP A 84 -10.28 -16.37 -3.46
CA ASP A 84 -9.26 -17.35 -3.86
C ASP A 84 -9.48 -17.84 -5.30
N ASP A 85 -10.72 -18.15 -5.66
CA ASP A 85 -11.10 -18.59 -7.00
C ASP A 85 -10.71 -17.54 -8.06
N LEU A 86 -10.97 -16.25 -7.80
CA LEU A 86 -10.52 -15.16 -8.68
C LEU A 86 -9.01 -15.18 -8.91
N THR A 87 -8.21 -15.49 -7.87
CA THR A 87 -6.75 -15.51 -8.01
C THR A 87 -6.17 -16.80 -8.59
N ASN A 88 -6.99 -17.84 -8.66
CA ASN A 88 -6.68 -19.07 -9.37
C ASN A 88 -7.34 -19.12 -10.77
N GLU A 89 -7.82 -17.97 -11.27
CA GLU A 89 -8.45 -17.82 -12.59
C GLU A 89 -9.70 -18.72 -12.76
N ARG A 90 -10.41 -18.98 -11.67
CA ARG A 90 -11.65 -19.77 -11.65
C ARG A 90 -12.85 -18.83 -11.61
N PHE A 91 -13.52 -18.70 -12.75
CA PHE A 91 -14.63 -17.76 -12.90
C PHE A 91 -16.02 -18.41 -12.93
N SER A 92 -16.12 -19.73 -12.70
CA SER A 92 -17.38 -20.48 -12.82
C SER A 92 -18.48 -20.02 -11.86
N ALA A 93 -18.11 -19.41 -10.73
CA ALA A 93 -19.05 -18.89 -9.74
C ALA A 93 -19.44 -17.42 -9.96
N PHE A 94 -18.89 -16.75 -10.98
CA PHE A 94 -19.09 -15.33 -11.22
C PHE A 94 -19.89 -15.08 -12.51
N ASP A 95 -20.72 -14.04 -12.48
CA ASP A 95 -21.37 -13.54 -13.69
C ASP A 95 -20.37 -12.67 -14.47
N LEU A 96 -19.96 -13.14 -15.65
CA LEU A 96 -19.03 -12.43 -16.53
C LEU A 96 -19.63 -11.13 -17.08
N ALA A 97 -20.96 -10.94 -17.04
CA ALA A 97 -21.59 -9.68 -17.41
C ALA A 97 -21.28 -8.53 -16.42
N LEU A 98 -20.89 -8.88 -15.19
CA LEU A 98 -20.46 -7.91 -14.16
C LEU A 98 -18.95 -7.67 -14.15
N TRP A 99 -18.22 -8.20 -15.14
CA TRP A 99 -16.77 -8.06 -15.22
C TRP A 99 -16.36 -6.59 -15.40
N ILE A 100 -15.44 -6.12 -14.54
CA ILE A 100 -14.83 -4.81 -14.67
C ILE A 100 -13.50 -4.98 -15.40
N ASP A 101 -13.43 -4.57 -16.67
CA ASP A 101 -12.17 -4.58 -17.44
C ASP A 101 -11.26 -3.44 -16.97
N ALA A 102 -10.42 -3.74 -15.98
CA ALA A 102 -9.46 -2.80 -15.42
C ALA A 102 -8.05 -3.13 -15.91
N LYS A 103 -7.36 -2.14 -16.50
CA LYS A 103 -5.96 -2.28 -16.91
C LYS A 103 -5.07 -1.51 -15.95
N PHE A 104 -3.90 -2.07 -15.68
CA PHE A 104 -2.95 -1.48 -14.74
C PHE A 104 -2.60 0.01 -15.03
N PRO A 105 -2.44 0.46 -16.29
CA PRO A 105 -2.18 1.88 -16.58
C PRO A 105 -3.28 2.84 -16.13
N ASP A 106 -4.51 2.35 -15.99
CA ASP A 106 -5.67 3.16 -15.61
C ASP A 106 -5.84 3.28 -14.09
N VAL A 107 -5.05 2.52 -13.32
CA VAL A 107 -5.14 2.44 -11.86
C VAL A 107 -4.31 3.56 -11.22
N PRO A 108 -4.90 4.49 -10.44
CA PRO A 108 -4.26 5.70 -9.92
C PRO A 108 -3.34 5.42 -8.71
N CYS A 109 -2.35 4.56 -8.89
CA CYS A 109 -1.40 4.11 -7.87
C CYS A 109 -0.14 4.99 -7.77
N LYS A 110 -0.24 6.30 -8.07
CA LYS A 110 0.91 7.20 -8.18
C LYS A 110 1.81 7.18 -6.94
N LEU A 111 1.24 7.25 -5.74
CA LEU A 111 2.04 7.26 -4.50
C LEU A 111 2.84 5.96 -4.36
N LEU A 112 2.22 4.81 -4.65
CA LEU A 112 2.90 3.52 -4.64
C LEU A 112 4.06 3.47 -5.64
N LEU A 113 3.86 3.96 -6.86
CA LEU A 113 4.89 4.00 -7.91
C LEU A 113 6.04 4.95 -7.55
N ASP A 114 5.72 6.12 -7.00
CA ASP A 114 6.73 7.08 -6.53
C ASP A 114 7.59 6.46 -5.41
N LEU A 115 6.95 5.82 -4.42
CA LEU A 115 7.64 5.15 -3.31
C LEU A 115 8.51 3.98 -3.78
N ALA A 116 8.03 3.18 -4.74
CA ALA A 116 8.79 2.08 -5.32
C ALA A 116 10.01 2.57 -6.12
N SER A 117 9.85 3.65 -6.87
CA SER A 117 10.93 4.30 -7.62
C SER A 117 12.00 4.83 -6.67
N PHE A 118 11.58 5.59 -5.65
CA PHE A 118 12.47 6.11 -4.62
C PHE A 118 13.23 5.00 -3.88
N HIS A 119 12.56 3.91 -3.53
CA HIS A 119 13.22 2.77 -2.88
C HIS A 119 14.27 2.13 -3.78
N SER A 120 14.00 2.03 -5.08
CA SER A 120 14.96 1.51 -6.06
C SER A 120 16.20 2.41 -6.14
N GLU A 121 16.03 3.73 -6.15
CA GLU A 121 17.13 4.69 -6.08
C GLU A 121 17.96 4.52 -4.79
N MET A 122 17.32 4.36 -3.63
CA MET A 122 18.01 4.11 -2.36
C MET A 122 18.83 2.81 -2.37
N LEU A 123 18.32 1.76 -3.00
CA LEU A 123 19.05 0.50 -3.13
C LEU A 123 20.30 0.65 -4.00
N GLU A 124 20.23 1.43 -5.08
CA GLU A 124 21.39 1.72 -5.92
C GLU A 124 22.43 2.57 -5.18
N TRP A 125 22.00 3.56 -4.40
CA TRP A 125 22.92 4.31 -3.53
C TRP A 125 23.60 3.41 -2.50
N ARG A 126 22.87 2.47 -1.91
CA ARG A 126 23.43 1.51 -0.94
C ARG A 126 24.51 0.62 -1.57
N LYS A 127 24.40 0.31 -2.86
CA LYS A 127 25.39 -0.47 -3.62
C LYS A 127 26.60 0.37 -4.08
N GLY A 128 26.63 1.67 -3.79
CA GLY A 128 27.68 2.58 -4.23
C GLY A 128 27.46 3.15 -5.63
N GLY A 129 26.22 3.13 -6.14
CA GLY A 129 25.86 3.76 -7.41
C GLY A 129 26.02 5.28 -7.39
N GLU A 130 26.19 5.88 -8.57
CA GLU A 130 26.33 7.32 -8.74
C GLU A 130 25.01 8.05 -8.40
N GLY A 131 24.98 8.61 -7.19
CA GLY A 131 23.97 9.53 -6.71
C GLY A 131 24.50 10.11 -5.41
N SER A 132 24.66 11.43 -5.33
CA SER A 132 25.18 12.03 -4.11
C SER A 132 24.21 11.74 -2.97
N ALA A 133 24.63 10.92 -2.00
CA ALA A 133 23.89 10.79 -0.75
C ALA A 133 23.63 12.21 -0.20
N PRO A 134 22.43 12.50 0.33
CA PRO A 134 22.20 13.77 1.00
C PRO A 134 23.30 13.95 2.06
N PRO A 135 23.92 15.15 2.14
CA PRO A 135 25.10 15.34 2.97
C PRO A 135 24.78 14.94 4.41
N ILE A 136 25.54 13.96 4.94
CA ILE A 136 25.39 13.51 6.32
C ILE A 136 25.65 14.73 7.21
N PRO A 137 24.71 15.10 8.12
CA PRO A 137 24.93 16.22 9.03
C PRO A 137 26.19 15.99 9.84
N LEU A 138 27.14 16.94 9.79
CA LEU A 138 28.37 16.87 10.58
C LEU A 138 28.03 16.59 12.06
N THR A 139 28.69 15.60 12.64
CA THR A 139 28.57 15.31 14.07
C THR A 139 29.03 16.50 14.90
N LYS A 140 28.53 16.64 16.14
CA LYS A 140 28.93 17.73 17.05
C LYS A 140 30.45 17.88 17.17
N LYS A 141 31.19 16.75 17.17
CA LYS A 141 32.66 16.72 17.23
C LYS A 141 33.31 17.29 15.96
N GLN A 142 32.77 16.98 14.78
CA GLN A 142 33.23 17.53 13.51
C GLN A 142 32.90 19.03 13.38
N LYS A 143 31.73 19.48 13.85
CA LYS A 143 31.36 20.90 13.91
C LYS A 143 32.26 21.71 14.86
N LEU A 144 32.72 21.08 15.94
CA LEU A 144 33.64 21.73 16.89
C LEU A 144 35.06 21.83 16.32
N ALA A 145 35.48 20.87 15.50
CA ALA A 145 36.79 20.88 14.83
C ALA A 145 36.85 21.90 13.68
N THR A 146 35.73 22.19 13.00
CA THR A 146 35.65 23.22 11.95
C THR A 146 35.45 24.63 12.48
N LYS A 147 35.15 24.81 13.77
CA LYS A 147 35.29 26.12 14.41
C LYS A 147 36.78 26.36 14.66
N THR A 148 37.39 27.13 13.78
CA THR A 148 38.76 27.64 13.90
C THR A 148 38.99 28.17 15.31
N LYS A 149 40.07 27.72 15.97
CA LYS A 149 40.57 28.34 17.19
C LYS A 149 40.98 29.77 16.84
N TRP A 150 40.28 30.75 17.40
CA TRP A 150 40.77 32.12 17.50
C TRP A 150 42.05 32.13 18.34
#